data_AF-A0A6I1KID5-F1
#
_entry.id   AF-A0A6I1KID5-F1
#
_cell.length_a   1.000
_cell.length_b   1.000
_cell.length_c   1.000
_cell.angle_alpha   90.00
_cell.angle_beta   90.00
_cell.angle_gamma   90.00
#
_symmetry.space_group_name_H-M   'P 1'
#
loop_
_entity.id
_entity.type
_entity.pdbx_description
1 polymer ?
#
loop_
_entity_poly.entity_id
_entity_poly.type
_entity_poly.pdbx_seq_one_letter_code
_entity_poly.pdbx_strand_id
1 'polypeptide(L)'
;MRARIKKQLSAHAMQLAVDKLETLMAQGHDPAAVLNQSTFNNWQGLFALKDAPAKAQEEPVDVKAAELAEKRRKVLAKYDERT
;
A
#
# COMPACT_ATOMS: atom_id res chain seq x y z
N MET A 1 14.55 6.52 -11.80
CA MET A 1 13.13 6.52 -12.19
C MET A 1 12.55 7.91 -12.45
N ARG A 2 12.47 8.78 -11.44
CA ARG A 2 11.51 9.92 -11.44
C ARG A 2 11.75 10.96 -12.52
N ALA A 3 13.02 11.20 -12.86
CA ALA A 3 13.42 12.05 -13.98
C ALA A 3 12.87 11.54 -15.33
N ARG A 4 12.90 10.23 -15.58
CA ARG A 4 12.43 9.63 -16.85
C ARG A 4 10.91 9.71 -17.02
N ILE A 5 10.16 9.56 -15.93
CA ILE A 5 8.69 9.67 -15.95
C ILE A 5 8.18 11.11 -15.78
N LYS A 6 9.07 12.10 -15.83
CA LYS A 6 8.76 13.54 -15.66
C LYS A 6 7.99 13.88 -14.37
N LYS A 7 8.11 13.05 -13.34
CA LYS A 7 7.53 13.28 -12.01
C LYS A 7 8.64 13.55 -11.00
N GLN A 8 9.32 14.67 -11.22
CA GLN A 8 10.40 15.13 -10.34
C GLN A 8 9.90 15.24 -8.91
N LEU A 9 10.79 14.97 -7.97
CA LEU A 9 10.47 14.95 -6.55
C LEU A 9 10.84 16.33 -5.99
N SER A 10 9.90 17.00 -5.32
CA SER A 10 10.17 18.29 -4.68
C SER A 10 11.02 18.12 -3.43
N ALA A 11 11.63 19.19 -2.93
CA ALA A 11 12.40 19.14 -1.68
C ALA A 11 11.56 18.65 -0.50
N HIS A 12 10.32 19.11 -0.38
CA HIS A 12 9.40 18.63 0.65
C HIS A 12 9.05 17.14 0.49
N ALA A 13 8.86 16.67 -0.74
CA ALA A 13 8.63 15.25 -0.97
C ALA A 13 9.87 14.39 -0.65
N MET A 14 11.10 14.94 -0.72
CA MET A 14 12.32 14.23 -0.32
C MET A 14 12.30 13.99 1.19
N GLN A 15 11.93 15.00 1.96
CA GLN A 15 11.79 14.90 3.41
C GLN A 15 10.76 13.82 3.79
N LEU A 16 9.56 13.88 3.20
CA LEU A 16 8.53 12.86 3.43
C LEU A 16 8.97 11.43 3.04
N ALA A 17 9.80 11.30 2.00
CA ALA A 17 10.35 10.01 1.61
C ALA A 17 11.37 9.49 2.64
N VAL A 18 12.20 10.37 3.20
CA VAL A 18 13.15 10.02 4.28
C VAL A 18 12.39 9.61 5.53
N ASP A 19 11.41 10.39 5.99
CA ASP A 19 10.59 10.08 7.17
C ASP A 19 9.89 8.72 7.03
N LYS A 20 9.43 8.41 5.80
CA LYS A 20 8.82 7.11 5.49
C LYS A 20 9.83 5.97 5.57
N LEU A 21 11.06 6.16 5.10
CA LEU A 21 12.14 5.18 5.23
C LEU A 21 12.51 4.95 6.69
N GLU A 22 12.59 6.00 7.50
CA GLU A 22 12.84 5.88 8.94
C GLU A 22 11.74 5.08 9.64
N THR A 23 10.48 5.33 9.28
CA THR A 23 9.34 4.55 9.80
C THR A 23 9.44 3.07 9.44
N LEU A 24 9.78 2.76 8.18
CA LEU A 24 9.97 1.38 7.73
C LEU A 24 11.19 0.72 8.39
N MET A 25 12.25 1.51 8.64
CA MET A 25 13.43 1.05 9.37
C MET A 25 13.11 0.70 10.81
N ALA A 26 12.31 1.52 11.49
CA ALA A 26 11.82 1.23 12.84
C ALA A 26 10.94 -0.04 12.89
N GLN A 27 10.29 -0.39 11.78
CA GLN A 27 9.53 -1.64 11.61
C GLN A 27 10.43 -2.85 11.29
N GLY A 28 11.75 -2.65 11.16
CA GLY A 28 12.73 -3.71 10.90
C GLY A 28 13.02 -3.96 9.42
N HIS A 29 12.59 -3.07 8.52
CA HIS A 29 12.93 -3.15 7.11
C HIS A 29 14.25 -2.43 6.80
N ASP A 30 15.08 -3.00 5.93
CA ASP A 30 16.26 -2.30 5.42
C ASP A 30 15.87 -1.20 4.41
N PRO A 31 16.21 0.08 4.65
CA PRO A 31 15.94 1.18 3.72
C PRO A 31 16.52 0.97 2.33
N ALA A 32 17.71 0.36 2.23
CA ALA A 32 18.36 0.13 0.94
C ALA A 32 17.57 -0.88 0.08
N ALA A 33 17.16 -1.99 0.69
CA ALA A 33 16.29 -2.97 0.04
C ALA A 33 14.94 -2.38 -0.41
N VAL A 34 14.31 -1.51 0.38
CA VAL A 34 13.06 -0.81 0.01
C VAL A 34 13.25 0.10 -1.21
N LEU A 35 14.35 0.85 -1.25
CA LEU A 35 14.70 1.70 -2.39
C LEU A 35 14.98 0.88 -3.64
N ASN A 36 15.67 -0.25 -3.50
CA ASN A 36 15.95 -1.18 -4.60
C ASN A 36 14.66 -1.76 -5.17
N GLN A 37 13.73 -2.23 -4.32
CA GLN A 37 12.42 -2.72 -4.75
C GLN A 37 11.65 -1.64 -5.52
N SER A 38 11.58 -0.43 -4.98
CA SER A 38 10.85 0.67 -5.60
C SER A 38 11.49 1.09 -6.93
N THR A 39 12.82 1.06 -7.01
CA THR A 39 13.57 1.35 -8.24
C THR A 39 13.34 0.29 -9.31
N PHE A 40 13.44 -0.99 -8.94
CA PHE A 40 13.23 -2.13 -9.85
C PHE A 40 11.82 -2.13 -10.44
N ASN A 41 10.80 -1.86 -9.61
CA ASN A 41 9.42 -1.82 -10.04
C ASN A 41 8.98 -0.47 -10.63
N ASN A 42 9.88 0.51 -10.69
CA ASN A 42 9.57 1.87 -11.16
C ASN A 42 8.36 2.46 -10.40
N TRP A 43 8.37 2.38 -9.07
CA TRP A 43 7.33 2.89 -8.17
C TRP A 43 7.61 4.28 -7.63
N GLN A 44 6.55 5.08 -7.52
CA GLN A 44 6.66 6.45 -7.05
C GLN A 44 6.74 6.56 -5.53
N GLY A 45 6.20 5.57 -4.80
CA GLY A 45 6.17 5.51 -3.35
C GLY A 45 7.09 4.43 -2.79
N LEU A 46 7.24 4.42 -1.47
CA LEU A 46 8.06 3.48 -0.72
C LEU A 46 7.15 2.58 0.12
N PHE A 47 7.36 1.28 0.02
CA PHE A 47 6.50 0.26 0.61
C PHE A 47 7.34 -0.75 1.39
N ALA A 48 6.71 -1.43 2.34
CA ALA A 48 7.34 -2.51 3.09
C ALA A 48 7.76 -3.66 2.15
N LEU A 49 8.85 -4.34 2.51
CA LEU A 49 9.32 -5.52 1.77
C LEU A 49 8.35 -6.68 1.98
N LYS A 50 8.05 -7.40 0.90
CA LYS A 50 7.09 -8.52 0.94
C LYS A 50 7.55 -9.70 1.80
N ASP A 51 8.87 -9.90 1.91
CA ASP A 51 9.46 -11.05 2.60
C ASP A 51 9.99 -10.72 4.00
N ALA A 52 9.74 -9.50 4.47
CA ALA A 52 10.15 -9.11 5.82
C ALA A 52 9.25 -9.77 6.87
N PRO A 53 9.79 -10.08 8.06
CA PRO A 53 9.02 -10.70 9.14
C PRO A 53 7.85 -9.78 9.49
N ALA A 54 6.64 -10.28 9.25
CA ALA A 54 5.39 -9.57 9.46
C ALA A 54 5.29 -9.04 10.90
N LYS A 55 5.64 -7.79 11.11
CA LYS A 55 5.13 -6.97 12.21
C LYS A 55 4.54 -5.71 11.59
N ALA A 56 3.25 -5.48 11.88
CA ALA A 56 2.47 -4.30 11.51
C ALA A 56 1.93 -4.21 10.07
N GLN A 57 1.32 -5.30 9.56
CA GLN A 57 0.15 -5.19 8.69
C GLN A 57 -1.05 -5.87 9.35
N GLU A 58 -1.51 -5.33 10.48
CA GLU A 58 -2.86 -5.60 10.97
C GLU A 58 -3.81 -4.61 10.28
N GLU A 59 -4.15 -4.89 9.02
CA GLU A 59 -5.44 -4.45 8.49
C GLU A 59 -6.46 -5.48 8.98
N PRO A 60 -7.55 -5.09 9.68
CA PRO A 60 -8.57 -6.05 10.07
C PRO A 60 -9.24 -6.57 8.79
N VAL A 61 -8.86 -7.80 8.40
CA VAL A 61 -9.35 -8.49 7.20
C VAL A 61 -10.86 -8.78 7.32
N ASP A 62 -11.41 -8.70 8.53
CA ASP A 62 -12.77 -9.09 8.87
C ASP A 62 -13.82 -8.03 8.50
N VAL A 63 -13.51 -6.73 8.57
CA VAL A 63 -14.51 -5.66 8.34
C VAL A 63 -14.86 -5.47 6.86
N LYS A 64 -13.88 -5.58 5.96
CA LYS A 64 -14.09 -5.42 4.51
C LYS A 64 -14.83 -6.62 3.90
N ALA A 65 -14.64 -7.82 4.46
CA ALA A 65 -15.32 -9.04 4.01
C ALA A 65 -16.82 -9.05 4.37
N ALA A 66 -17.16 -8.60 5.59
CA ALA A 66 -18.54 -8.46 6.05
C ALA A 66 -19.31 -7.41 5.23
N GLU A 67 -18.68 -6.27 4.94
CA GLU A 67 -19.29 -5.21 4.12
C GLU A 67 -19.56 -5.68 2.67
N LEU A 68 -18.65 -6.47 2.09
CA LEU A 68 -18.82 -7.06 0.76
C LEU A 68 -19.93 -8.10 0.72
N ALA A 69 -20.09 -8.90 1.78
CA ALA A 69 -21.16 -9.89 1.91
C ALA A 69 -22.54 -9.21 2.04
N GLU A 70 -22.64 -8.13 2.81
CA GLU A 70 -23.89 -7.37 2.97
C GLU A 70 -24.29 -6.68 1.66
N LYS A 71 -23.32 -6.11 0.93
CA LYS A 71 -23.55 -5.56 -0.41
C LYS A 71 -24.04 -6.62 -1.39
N ARG A 72 -23.43 -7.82 -1.40
CA ARG A 72 -23.87 -8.95 -2.25
C ARG A 72 -25.30 -9.40 -1.93
N ARG A 73 -25.67 -9.45 -0.65
CA ARG A 73 -27.03 -9.81 -0.20
C ARG A 73 -28.08 -8.81 -0.68
N LYS A 74 -27.80 -7.50 -0.56
CA LYS A 74 -28.71 -6.44 -1.03
C LYS A 74 -28.89 -6.46 -2.55
N VAL A 75 -27.84 -6.79 -3.29
CA VAL A 75 -27.92 -6.91 -4.75
C VAL A 75 -28.82 -8.08 -5.15
N LEU A 76 -28.67 -9.26 -4.54
CA LEU A 76 -29.51 -10.42 -4.86
C LEU A 76 -31.00 -10.18 -4.54
N ALA A 77 -31.31 -9.56 -3.40
CA ALA A 77 -32.69 -9.21 -3.03
C ALA A 77 -33.36 -8.28 -4.06
N LYS A 78 -32.60 -7.34 -4.64
CA LYS A 78 -33.09 -6.44 -5.69
C LYS A 78 -33.46 -7.16 -7.00
N TYR A 79 -32.91 -8.35 -7.25
CA TYR A 79 -33.23 -9.15 -8.45
C TYR A 79 -34.41 -10.08 -8.25
N ASP A 80 -34.67 -10.55 -7.02
CA ASP A 80 -35.86 -11.37 -6.70
C ASP A 80 -37.17 -10.56 -6.76
N GLU A 81 -37.16 -9.27 -6.42
CA GLU A 81 -38.34 -8.39 -6.46
C GLU A 81 -38.78 -7.97 -7.87
N ARG A 82 -38.12 -8.47 -8.93
CA ARG A 82 -38.41 -8.16 -10.34
C ARG A 82 -39.06 -9.30 -11.13
N THR A 83 -39.46 -10.38 -10.47
CA THR A 83 -40.22 -11.50 -11.08
C THR A 83 -41.67 -11.47 -10.62
#